data_AF-A0A3D2X402-F1
#
_entry.id   AF-A0A3D2X402-F1
#
_cell.length_a   1.000
_cell.length_b   1.000
_cell.length_c   1.000
_cell.angle_alpha   90.00
_cell.angle_beta   90.00
_cell.angle_gamma   90.00
#
_symmetry.space_group_name_H-M   'P 1'
#
loop_
_entity.id
_entity.type
_entity.pdbx_description
1 polymer ?
#
loop_
_entity_poly.entity_id
_entity_poly.type
_entity_poly.pdbx_seq_one_letter_code
_entity_poly.pdbx_strand_id
1 'polypeptide(L)'
;LLCFMKLIKDTTTFSTFGNLYGMLSGFLAGTYLPYHMYPDTLKKVLIFYPQTHLTSMMRQMYLKDFSKNIEGSQIKNLCKKLFEVFGVNIKWNGTVLAGKEQFCIILLFFCLFLMILKLTYRK
;
A
#
# COMPACT_ATOMS: atom_id res chain seq x y z
N LEU A 1 -4.99 2.34 -14.84
CA LEU A 1 -4.62 3.14 -16.04
C LEU A 1 -4.78 2.37 -17.35
N LEU A 2 -4.03 1.28 -17.60
CA LEU A 2 -4.05 0.57 -18.89
C LEU A 2 -5.45 0.15 -19.38
N CYS A 3 -6.30 -0.40 -18.51
CA CYS A 3 -7.67 -0.79 -18.90
C CYS A 3 -8.56 0.41 -19.30
N PHE A 4 -8.31 1.60 -18.73
CA PHE A 4 -9.09 2.81 -19.02
C PHE A 4 -8.67 3.50 -20.32
N MET A 5 -7.50 3.16 -20.89
CA MET A 5 -7.07 3.70 -22.18
C MET A 5 -8.05 3.36 -23.32
N LYS A 6 -8.78 2.25 -23.23
CA LYS A 6 -9.81 1.90 -24.22
C LYS A 6 -11.05 2.78 -24.16
N LEU A 7 -11.33 3.41 -23.01
CA LEU A 7 -12.53 4.20 -22.78
C LEU A 7 -12.31 5.69 -23.10
N ILE A 8 -11.07 6.16 -22.97
CA ILE A 8 -10.71 7.58 -23.15
C ILE A 8 -10.09 7.75 -24.53
N LYS A 9 -10.79 8.47 -25.41
CA LYS A 9 -10.35 8.73 -26.81
C LYS A 9 -9.40 9.91 -26.94
N ASP A 10 -9.42 10.83 -25.98
CA ASP A 10 -8.68 12.09 -26.01
C ASP A 10 -7.42 12.05 -25.12
N THR A 11 -6.29 12.51 -25.65
CA THR A 11 -4.99 12.45 -24.98
C THR A 11 -4.91 13.43 -23.80
N THR A 12 -5.55 14.59 -23.90
CA THR A 12 -5.55 15.60 -22.83
C THR A 12 -6.36 15.13 -21.62
N THR A 13 -7.50 14.49 -21.87
CA THR A 13 -8.34 13.84 -20.86
C THR A 13 -7.60 12.70 -20.19
N PHE A 14 -6.89 11.87 -20.96
CA PHE A 14 -6.09 10.77 -20.41
C PHE A 14 -4.95 11.27 -19.52
N SER A 15 -4.23 12.31 -19.93
CA SER A 15 -3.14 12.90 -19.15
C SER A 15 -3.65 13.49 -17.83
N THR A 16 -4.75 14.22 -17.87
CA THR A 16 -5.38 14.80 -16.67
C THR A 16 -5.82 13.71 -15.69
N PHE A 17 -6.47 12.67 -16.20
CA PHE A 17 -6.86 11.51 -15.39
C PHE A 17 -5.64 10.78 -14.81
N GLY A 18 -4.58 10.59 -15.60
CA GLY A 18 -3.34 9.96 -15.15
C GLY A 18 -2.69 10.71 -14.00
N ASN A 19 -2.64 12.04 -14.06
CA ASN A 19 -2.11 12.88 -12.99
C ASN A 19 -2.94 12.77 -11.70
N LEU A 20 -4.27 12.86 -11.80
CA LEU A 20 -5.17 12.69 -10.66
C LEU A 20 -5.06 11.29 -10.05
N TYR A 21 -5.05 10.25 -10.88
CA TYR A 21 -4.85 8.87 -10.45
C TYR A 21 -3.50 8.70 -9.74
N GLY A 22 -2.43 9.30 -10.28
CA GLY A 22 -1.11 9.30 -9.66
C GLY A 22 -1.10 9.92 -8.27
N MET A 23 -1.67 11.11 -8.11
CA MET A 23 -1.78 11.76 -6.79
C MET A 23 -2.58 10.90 -5.80
N LEU A 24 -3.76 10.41 -6.21
CA LEU A 24 -4.58 9.53 -5.38
C LEU A 24 -3.83 8.25 -4.99
N SER A 25 -3.07 7.67 -5.92
CA SER A 25 -2.29 6.46 -5.64
C SER A 25 -1.24 6.68 -4.55
N GLY A 26 -0.59 7.86 -4.49
CA GLY A 26 0.37 8.19 -3.44
C GLY A 26 -0.28 8.31 -2.06
N PHE A 27 -1.45 8.95 -1.99
CA PHE A 27 -2.24 8.96 -0.74
C PHE A 27 -2.65 7.54 -0.35
N LEU A 28 -3.26 6.77 -1.24
CA LEU A 28 -3.73 5.42 -0.93
C LEU A 28 -2.59 4.44 -0.59
N ALA A 29 -1.42 4.55 -1.22
CA ALA A 29 -0.24 3.78 -0.84
C ALA A 29 0.29 4.16 0.56
N GLY A 30 -0.18 5.27 1.13
CA GLY A 30 0.26 5.79 2.41
C GLY A 30 1.64 6.41 2.34
N THR A 31 2.10 6.88 1.17
CA THR A 31 3.42 7.51 1.02
C THR A 31 3.41 8.96 1.48
N TYR A 32 2.29 9.67 1.30
CA TYR A 32 2.14 11.08 1.70
C TYR A 32 1.63 11.27 3.13
N LEU A 33 0.92 10.28 3.69
CA LEU A 33 0.33 10.39 5.02
C LEU A 33 0.65 9.17 5.89
N PRO A 34 1.13 9.38 7.13
CA PRO A 34 1.18 8.34 8.15
C PRO A 34 -0.13 7.56 8.28
N TYR A 35 -0.01 6.23 8.37
CA TYR A 35 -1.15 5.31 8.38
C TYR A 35 -2.18 5.60 9.48
N HIS A 36 -1.72 6.07 10.65
CA HIS A 36 -2.58 6.42 11.78
C HIS A 36 -3.60 7.53 11.46
N MET A 37 -3.23 8.50 10.61
CA MET A 37 -4.08 9.65 10.31
C MET A 37 -5.29 9.30 9.43
N TYR A 38 -5.30 8.11 8.82
CA TYR A 38 -6.47 7.65 8.10
C TYR A 38 -7.62 7.31 9.05
N PRO A 39 -8.88 7.66 8.68
CA PRO A 39 -10.05 7.14 9.35
C PRO A 39 -10.09 5.61 9.30
N ASP A 40 -10.69 4.97 10.30
CA ASP A 40 -10.69 3.51 10.40
C ASP A 40 -11.43 2.82 9.24
N THR A 41 -12.43 3.49 8.65
CA THR A 41 -13.08 3.05 7.41
C THR A 41 -12.10 3.02 6.24
N LEU A 42 -11.28 4.06 6.09
CA LEU A 42 -10.32 4.15 4.99
C LEU A 42 -9.18 3.16 5.17
N LYS A 43 -8.67 2.96 6.40
CA LYS A 43 -7.68 1.91 6.72
C LYS A 43 -8.10 0.54 6.21
N LYS A 44 -9.40 0.21 6.31
CA LYS A 44 -9.92 -1.06 5.78
C LYS A 44 -9.81 -1.16 4.27
N VAL A 45 -10.06 -0.07 3.55
CA VAL A 45 -9.88 0.00 2.10
C VAL A 45 -8.40 -0.11 1.71
N LEU A 46 -7.51 0.56 2.47
CA LEU A 46 -6.07 0.56 2.19
C LEU A 46 -5.46 -0.84 2.25
N ILE A 47 -6.01 -1.74 3.05
CA ILE A 47 -5.56 -3.13 3.15
C ILE A 47 -5.86 -3.93 1.87
N PHE A 48 -6.88 -3.54 1.10
CA PHE A 48 -7.12 -4.11 -0.22
C PHE A 48 -6.35 -3.38 -1.32
N TYR A 49 -5.57 -2.35 -0.98
CA TYR A 49 -4.72 -1.65 -1.94
C TYR A 49 -3.31 -2.24 -1.93
N PRO A 50 -2.86 -2.94 -2.99
CA PRO A 50 -1.61 -3.70 -2.97
C PRO A 50 -0.38 -2.82 -2.73
N GLN A 51 -0.40 -1.56 -3.14
CA GLN A 51 0.72 -0.64 -2.91
C GLN A 51 0.92 -0.30 -1.43
N THR A 52 -0.12 -0.32 -0.59
CA THR A 52 0.00 -0.11 0.86
C THR A 52 0.92 -1.17 1.49
N HIS A 53 0.78 -2.42 1.05
CA HIS A 53 1.62 -3.53 1.51
C HIS A 53 3.06 -3.37 1.04
N LEU A 54 3.27 -2.97 -0.22
CA LEU A 54 4.61 -2.69 -0.74
C LEU A 54 5.31 -1.59 0.06
N THR A 55 4.61 -0.48 0.35
CA THR A 55 5.17 0.62 1.14
C THR A 55 5.50 0.17 2.57
N SER A 56 4.66 -0.65 3.20
CA SER A 56 4.94 -1.26 4.51
C SER A 56 6.18 -2.15 4.47
N MET A 57 6.29 -3.07 3.50
CA MET A 57 7.44 -3.96 3.36
C MET A 57 8.74 -3.17 3.12
N MET A 58 8.69 -2.13 2.28
CA MET A 58 9.84 -1.24 2.05
C MET A 58 10.30 -0.58 3.36
N ARG A 59 9.37 -0.03 4.16
CA ARG A 59 9.71 0.53 5.47
C ARG A 59 10.32 -0.50 6.42
N GLN A 60 9.77 -1.72 6.46
CA GLN A 60 10.31 -2.80 7.27
C GLN A 60 11.74 -3.16 6.85
N MET A 61 12.04 -3.15 5.55
CA MET A 61 13.39 -3.39 5.05
C MET A 61 14.36 -2.29 5.47
N TYR A 62 14.01 -1.01 5.27
CA TYR A 62 14.87 0.12 5.64
C TYR A 62 15.08 0.24 7.16
N LEU A 63 14.06 -0.09 7.94
CA LEU A 63 14.11 0.02 9.40
C LEU A 63 14.58 -1.26 10.09
N LYS A 64 14.91 -2.31 9.34
CA LYS A 64 15.30 -3.62 9.89
C LYS A 64 16.49 -3.51 10.83
N ASP A 65 17.56 -2.85 10.41
CA ASP A 65 18.77 -2.76 11.21
C ASP A 65 18.63 -1.77 12.36
N PHE A 66 17.90 -0.67 12.14
CA PHE A 66 17.51 0.25 13.22
C PHE A 66 16.72 -0.49 14.32
N SER A 67 15.78 -1.36 13.94
CA SER A 67 14.97 -2.12 14.90
C SER A 67 15.77 -3.12 15.75
N LYS A 68 16.88 -3.64 15.21
CA LYS A 68 17.76 -4.59 15.92
C LYS A 68 18.68 -3.91 16.92
N ASN A 69 19.11 -2.69 16.61
CA ASN A 69 20.09 -1.94 17.40
C ASN A 69 19.43 -1.10 18.52
N ILE A 70 18.11 -1.21 18.72
CA ILE A 70 17.42 -0.55 19.82
C ILE A 70 17.61 -1.34 21.11
N GLU A 71 18.34 -0.74 22.04
CA GLU A 71 18.52 -1.23 23.40
C GLU A 71 17.58 -0.51 24.37
N GLY A 72 17.13 -1.22 25.42
CA GLY A 72 16.21 -0.68 26.43
C GLY A 72 14.72 -0.94 26.14
N SER A 73 14.01 -1.47 27.15
CA SER A 73 12.60 -1.90 27.02
C SER A 73 11.63 -0.76 26.72
N GLN A 74 11.86 0.44 27.28
CA GLN A 74 11.02 1.61 27.05
C GLN A 74 11.14 2.14 25.62
N ILE A 75 12.37 2.22 25.09
CA ILE A 75 12.64 2.69 23.72
C ILE A 75 12.05 1.71 22.71
N LYS A 76 12.12 0.40 22.98
CA LYS A 76 11.51 -0.63 22.14
C LYS A 76 9.98 -0.49 22.06
N ASN A 77 9.31 -0.20 23.17
CA ASN A 77 7.87 0.04 23.20
C ASN A 77 7.47 1.32 22.46
N LEU A 78 8.25 2.39 22.61
CA LEU A 78 8.04 3.63 21.87
C LEU A 78 8.19 3.41 20.35
N CYS A 79 9.26 2.72 19.94
CA CYS A 79 9.50 2.41 18.52
C CYS A 79 8.40 1.52 17.94
N LYS A 80 7.90 0.54 18.70
CA LYS A 80 6.76 -0.28 18.26
C LYS A 80 5.53 0.58 17.97
N LYS A 81 5.18 1.52 18.86
CA LYS A 81 4.06 2.46 18.63
C LYS A 81 4.32 3.33 17.41
N LEU A 82 5.54 3.84 17.26
CA LEU A 82 5.94 4.67 16.11
C LEU A 82 5.78 3.89 14.79
N PHE A 83 6.24 2.65 14.75
CA PHE A 83 6.12 1.77 13.59
C PHE A 83 4.67 1.47 13.22
N GLU A 84 3.77 1.38 14.20
CA GLU A 84 2.33 1.25 13.95
C GLU A 84 1.75 2.57 13.40
N VAL A 85 2.11 3.72 13.97
CA VAL A 85 1.65 5.06 13.53
C VAL A 85 2.02 5.33 12.08
N PHE A 86 3.25 5.02 11.68
CA PHE A 86 3.72 5.24 10.31
C PHE A 86 3.35 4.11 9.34
N GLY A 87 2.70 3.04 9.81
CA GLY A 87 2.34 1.90 8.96
C GLY A 87 3.57 1.15 8.42
N VAL A 88 4.60 1.02 9.26
CA VAL A 88 5.68 0.03 9.07
C VAL A 88 5.11 -1.36 9.34
N ASN A 89 4.32 -1.47 10.41
CA ASN A 89 3.57 -2.67 10.77
C ASN A 89 2.08 -2.38 10.59
N ILE A 90 1.49 -2.91 9.52
CA ILE A 90 0.05 -2.78 9.26
C ILE A 90 -0.70 -3.78 10.14
N LYS A 91 -1.77 -3.30 10.80
CA LYS A 91 -2.70 -4.15 11.57
C LYS A 91 -4.00 -4.35 10.83
N TRP A 92 -4.49 -5.58 10.84
CA TRP A 92 -5.83 -5.96 10.40
C TRP A 92 -6.54 -6.70 11.53
N ASN A 93 -7.72 -6.25 11.94
CA ASN A 93 -8.48 -6.84 13.06
C ASN A 93 -7.66 -7.09 14.35
N GLY A 94 -6.72 -6.18 14.66
CA GLY A 94 -5.88 -6.29 15.86
C GLY A 94 -4.63 -7.14 15.71
N THR A 95 -4.47 -7.91 14.63
CA THR A 95 -3.25 -8.67 14.34
C THR A 95 -2.35 -7.91 13.38
N VAL A 96 -1.02 -8.01 13.58
CA VAL A 96 -0.04 -7.44 12.64
C VAL A 96 0.08 -8.40 11.46
N LEU A 97 -0.10 -7.89 10.25
CA LEU A 97 0.04 -8.68 9.03
C LEU A 97 1.51 -9.07 8.82
N ALA A 98 1.76 -10.37 8.74
CA ALA A 98 3.09 -10.90 8.47
C ALA A 98 3.52 -10.58 7.03
N GLY A 99 4.83 -10.43 6.81
CA GLY A 99 5.36 -10.13 5.47
C GLY A 99 4.96 -11.16 4.40
N LYS A 100 4.75 -12.42 4.78
CA LYS A 100 4.23 -13.47 3.88
C LYS A 100 2.78 -13.18 3.45
N GLU A 101 1.93 -12.77 4.38
CA GLU A 101 0.53 -12.42 4.09
C GLU A 101 0.45 -11.19 3.19
N GLN A 102 1.24 -10.16 3.49
CA GLN A 102 1.37 -8.96 2.65
C GLN A 102 1.78 -9.32 1.22
N PHE A 103 2.77 -10.20 1.07
CA PHE A 103 3.23 -10.68 -0.23
C PHE A 103 2.15 -11.48 -0.98
N CYS A 104 1.43 -12.37 -0.28
CA CYS A 104 0.31 -13.12 -0.87
C CYS A 104 -0.79 -12.18 -1.38
N ILE A 105 -1.12 -11.12 -0.64
CA ILE A 105 -2.11 -10.12 -1.06
C ILE A 105 -1.64 -9.43 -2.35
N ILE A 106 -0.39 -8.96 -2.39
CA ILE A 106 0.18 -8.31 -3.59
C ILE A 106 0.11 -9.25 -4.80
N LEU A 107 0.52 -10.51 -4.63
CA LEU A 107 0.51 -11.50 -5.69
C LEU A 107 -0.90 -11.81 -6.18
N LEU A 108 -1.87 -11.93 -5.26
CA LEU A 108 -3.28 -12.13 -5.60
C LEU A 108 -3.81 -10.97 -6.45
N PHE A 109 -3.59 -9.71 -6.03
CA PHE A 109 -4.03 -8.55 -6.80
C PHE A 109 -3.31 -8.43 -8.14
N PHE A 110 -2.04 -8.81 -8.22
CA PHE A 110 -1.30 -8.87 -9.48
C PHE A 110 -1.88 -9.91 -10.44
N CYS A 111 -2.19 -11.11 -9.96
CA CYS A 111 -2.86 -12.15 -10.76
C CYS A 111 -4.25 -11.70 -11.22
N LEU A 112 -5.05 -11.08 -10.35
CA LEU A 112 -6.35 -10.51 -10.72
C LEU A 112 -6.19 -9.43 -11.80
N PHE A 113 -5.21 -8.54 -11.67
CA PHE A 113 -4.91 -7.53 -12.67
C PHE A 113 -4.55 -8.16 -14.03
N LEU A 114 -3.68 -9.17 -14.06
CA LEU A 114 -3.34 -9.89 -15.29
C LEU A 114 -4.55 -10.59 -15.91
N MET A 115 -5.45 -11.16 -15.09
CA MET A 115 -6.68 -11.78 -15.55
C MET A 115 -7.61 -10.74 -16.20
N ILE A 116 -7.82 -9.58 -15.56
CA ILE A 116 -8.62 -8.48 -16.11
C ILE A 116 -8.00 -7.95 -17.39
N LEU A 117 -6.68 -7.78 -17.42
CA LEU A 117 -5.96 -7.33 -18.62
C LEU A 117 -6.16 -8.33 -19.76
N LYS A 118 -6.01 -9.64 -19.50
CA LYS A 118 -6.27 -10.70 -20.47
C LYS A 118 -7.70 -10.62 -20.99
N LEU A 119 -8.71 -10.55 -20.12
CA LEU A 119 -10.11 -10.44 -20.54
C LEU A 119 -10.38 -9.18 -21.37
N THR A 120 -9.77 -8.05 -21.01
CA THR A 120 -9.96 -6.77 -21.70
C THR A 120 -9.28 -6.76 -23.08
N TYR A 121 -8.18 -7.49 -23.26
CA TYR A 121 -7.38 -7.48 -24.51
C TYR A 121 -7.47 -8.77 -25.33
N ARG A 122 -8.23 -9.77 -24.87
CA ARG A 122 -8.64 -10.92 -25.69
C ARG A 122 -9.63 -10.42 -26.74
N LYS A 123 -9.11 -10.11 -27.93
CA LYS A 123 -9.91 -10.13 -29.16
C LYS A 123 -10.30 -11.58 -29.47
#